data_AF-A0A511ZGD5-F1
#
_entry.id   AF-A0A511ZGD5-F1
#
_cell.length_a   1.000
_cell.length_b   1.000
_cell.length_c   1.000
_cell.angle_alpha   90.00
_cell.angle_beta   90.00
_cell.angle_gamma   90.00
#
_symmetry.space_group_name_H-M   'P 1'
#
loop_
_entity.id
_entity.type
_entity.pdbx_description
1 polymer ?
#
loop_
_entity_poly.entity_id
_entity_poly.type
_entity_poly.pdbx_seq_one_letter_code
_entity_poly.pdbx_strand_id
1 'polypeptide(L)'
;MKNKKQSETEVQKSSSGVFMKLFLIAMPLFILAVIVVFVLHIAGFNTLDWLKEQGKSIPVVGEMFIDDEEKNAGNDIQALQNQLESKDKIIDNKDEQIQGLEDTVTELESQISSLQDELEETASADAEENADGEQEVEHPQGQANASEKSSMTKTLEGMKSKEAAAILENLEDDLAVDILEEMSTGDRGDILQKMELEAATTYTKMLIELDVAVP
;
A
#
# COMPACT_ATOMS: atom_id res chain seq x y z
N MET A 1 -25.06 -53.85 -62.43
CA MET A 1 -26.52 -53.64 -62.57
C MET A 1 -27.16 -54.30 -61.35
N LYS A 2 -27.84 -53.64 -60.40
CA LYS A 2 -28.65 -52.42 -60.46
C LYS A 2 -28.71 -51.77 -59.07
N ASN A 3 -28.86 -50.45 -59.13
CA ASN A 3 -29.02 -49.46 -58.07
C ASN A 3 -30.04 -49.81 -56.98
N LYS A 4 -29.73 -49.42 -55.74
CA LYS A 4 -30.68 -49.24 -54.63
C LYS A 4 -30.53 -47.78 -54.16
N LYS A 5 -31.22 -46.86 -54.84
CA LYS A 5 -32.50 -46.25 -54.43
C LYS A 5 -32.33 -45.31 -53.22
N GLN A 6 -32.37 -44.01 -53.53
CA GLN A 6 -32.56 -42.90 -52.61
C GLN A 6 -33.87 -43.06 -51.81
N SER A 7 -33.87 -42.52 -50.61
CA SER A 7 -35.03 -42.11 -49.81
C SER A 7 -34.48 -41.06 -48.83
N GLU A 8 -34.42 -39.79 -49.24
CA GLU A 8 -35.35 -38.76 -48.75
C GLU A 8 -35.45 -38.77 -47.23
N THR A 9 -34.60 -37.96 -46.58
CA THR A 9 -34.76 -37.56 -45.19
C THR A 9 -35.86 -36.50 -45.18
N GLU A 10 -37.07 -36.92 -44.83
CA GLU A 10 -38.17 -36.01 -44.53
C GLU A 10 -37.75 -35.08 -43.38
N VAL A 11 -37.64 -33.78 -43.67
CA VAL A 11 -37.55 -32.75 -42.64
C VAL A 11 -38.91 -32.68 -41.98
N GLN A 12 -39.01 -33.33 -40.82
CA GLN A 12 -40.20 -33.38 -39.99
C GLN A 12 -40.59 -31.95 -39.57
N LYS A 13 -41.69 -31.46 -40.16
CA LYS A 13 -42.37 -30.22 -39.83
C LYS A 13 -43.00 -30.35 -38.43
N SER A 14 -42.22 -30.08 -37.39
CA SER A 14 -42.75 -29.91 -36.03
C SER A 14 -43.31 -28.49 -35.87
N SER A 15 -44.32 -28.34 -35.02
CA SER A 15 -45.28 -27.22 -34.91
C SER A 15 -44.68 -25.88 -34.44
N SER A 16 -43.68 -25.40 -35.15
CA SER A 16 -42.80 -24.27 -34.85
C SER A 16 -43.45 -22.90 -35.10
N GLY A 17 -44.76 -22.77 -34.91
CA GLY A 17 -45.44 -21.47 -34.99
C GLY A 17 -45.37 -20.71 -33.67
N VAL A 18 -45.61 -21.40 -32.55
CA VAL A 18 -45.63 -20.78 -31.22
C VAL A 18 -44.22 -20.66 -30.64
N PHE A 19 -43.39 -21.70 -30.77
CA PHE A 19 -41.98 -21.62 -30.34
C PHE A 19 -41.18 -20.58 -31.13
N MET A 20 -41.42 -20.45 -32.43
CA MET A 20 -40.74 -19.41 -33.22
C MET A 20 -41.23 -18.00 -32.88
N LYS A 21 -42.53 -17.82 -32.57
CA LYS A 21 -43.07 -16.54 -32.07
C LYS A 21 -42.55 -16.22 -30.66
N LEU A 22 -42.47 -17.20 -29.76
CA LEU A 22 -41.88 -17.06 -28.44
C LEU A 22 -40.40 -16.71 -28.54
N PHE A 23 -39.64 -17.35 -29.43
CA PHE A 23 -38.24 -17.03 -29.66
C PHE A 23 -38.05 -15.61 -30.24
N LEU A 24 -38.93 -15.19 -31.16
CA LEU A 24 -38.91 -13.86 -31.78
C LEU A 24 -39.24 -12.73 -30.79
N ILE A 25 -40.03 -13.00 -29.76
CA ILE A 25 -40.27 -12.09 -28.62
C ILE A 25 -39.20 -12.23 -27.51
N ALA A 26 -38.71 -13.44 -27.24
CA ALA A 26 -37.78 -13.72 -26.14
C ALA A 26 -36.36 -13.24 -26.44
N MET A 27 -35.92 -13.32 -27.70
CA MET A 27 -34.58 -12.87 -28.11
C MET A 27 -34.34 -11.37 -27.80
N PRO A 28 -35.23 -10.41 -28.17
CA PRO A 28 -35.03 -9.01 -27.81
C PRO A 28 -35.13 -8.78 -26.29
N LEU A 29 -35.97 -9.53 -25.58
CA LEU A 29 -36.05 -9.48 -24.11
C LEU A 29 -34.76 -9.96 -23.44
N PHE A 30 -34.13 -11.01 -23.97
CA PHE A 30 -32.86 -11.53 -23.45
C PHE A 30 -31.74 -10.50 -23.58
N ILE A 31 -31.65 -9.81 -24.71
CA ILE A 31 -30.66 -8.74 -24.92
C ILE A 31 -30.87 -7.61 -23.91
N LEU A 32 -32.13 -7.24 -23.65
CA LEU A 32 -32.49 -6.26 -22.63
C LEU A 32 -32.05 -6.70 -21.22
N ALA A 33 -32.28 -7.97 -20.87
CA ALA A 33 -31.86 -8.53 -19.60
C ALA A 33 -30.34 -8.52 -19.43
N VAL A 34 -29.58 -8.85 -20.47
CA VAL A 34 -28.11 -8.79 -20.45
C VAL A 34 -27.61 -7.37 -20.20
N ILE A 35 -28.23 -6.36 -20.84
CA ILE A 35 -27.87 -4.95 -20.62
C ILE A 35 -28.13 -4.54 -19.16
N VAL A 36 -29.28 -4.91 -18.59
CA VAL A 36 -29.60 -4.61 -17.19
C VAL A 36 -28.58 -5.23 -16.24
N VAL A 37 -28.21 -6.51 -16.45
CA VAL A 37 -27.18 -7.20 -15.66
C VAL A 37 -25.82 -6.50 -15.80
N PHE A 38 -25.48 -6.05 -17.00
CA PHE A 38 -24.22 -5.33 -17.25
C PHE A 38 -24.18 -3.97 -16.53
N VAL A 39 -25.28 -3.22 -16.53
CA VAL A 39 -25.39 -1.95 -15.77
C VAL A 39 -25.28 -2.22 -14.26
N LEU A 40 -25.96 -3.25 -13.74
CA LEU A 40 -25.86 -3.64 -12.33
C LEU A 40 -24.43 -4.05 -11.96
N HIS A 41 -23.72 -4.74 -12.84
CA HIS A 41 -22.33 -5.14 -12.63
C HIS A 41 -21.39 -3.93 -12.55
N ILE A 42 -21.53 -2.95 -13.46
CA ILE A 42 -20.75 -1.70 -13.41
C ILE A 42 -21.10 -0.87 -12.16
N ALA A 43 -22.35 -0.91 -11.73
CA ALA A 43 -22.80 -0.24 -10.50
C ALA A 43 -22.33 -0.94 -9.20
N GLY A 44 -21.56 -2.03 -9.30
CA GLY A 44 -20.99 -2.74 -8.15
C GLY A 44 -21.97 -3.66 -7.43
N PHE A 45 -23.12 -3.98 -8.02
CA PHE A 45 -24.03 -4.99 -7.49
C PHE A 45 -23.53 -6.39 -7.87
N ASN A 46 -23.45 -7.29 -6.88
CA ASN A 46 -23.16 -8.70 -7.11
C ASN A 46 -24.38 -9.41 -7.72
N THR A 47 -24.46 -9.38 -9.05
CA THR A 47 -25.55 -10.03 -9.82
C THR A 47 -25.63 -11.54 -9.60
N LEU A 48 -24.51 -12.19 -9.25
CA LEU A 48 -24.47 -13.60 -8.85
C LEU A 48 -25.16 -13.86 -7.51
N ASP A 49 -24.96 -13.00 -6.51
CA ASP A 49 -25.56 -13.19 -5.18
C ASP A 49 -27.08 -12.95 -5.24
N TRP A 50 -27.52 -11.95 -6.01
CA TRP A 50 -28.93 -11.72 -6.30
C TRP A 50 -29.58 -12.90 -7.04
N LEU A 51 -28.88 -13.49 -8.02
CA LEU A 51 -29.36 -14.67 -8.74
C LEU A 51 -29.43 -15.90 -7.84
N LYS A 52 -28.51 -16.07 -6.89
CA LYS A 52 -28.56 -17.16 -5.90
C LYS A 52 -29.74 -17.01 -4.93
N GLU A 53 -30.05 -15.78 -4.52
CA GLU A 53 -31.16 -15.51 -3.61
C GLU A 53 -32.53 -15.72 -4.28
N GLN A 54 -32.68 -15.26 -5.53
CA GLN A 54 -33.93 -15.40 -6.29
C GLN A 54 -34.06 -16.75 -7.04
N GLY A 55 -32.93 -17.39 -7.38
CA GLY A 55 -32.86 -18.64 -8.15
C GLY A 55 -33.32 -19.90 -7.41
N LYS A 56 -33.35 -19.87 -6.07
CA LYS A 56 -33.91 -20.94 -5.22
C LYS A 56 -35.39 -21.23 -5.48
N SER A 57 -36.11 -20.30 -6.12
CA SER A 57 -37.53 -20.43 -6.45
C SER A 57 -37.82 -21.03 -7.84
N ILE A 58 -36.80 -21.30 -8.64
CA ILE A 58 -36.95 -21.82 -10.00
C ILE A 58 -36.63 -23.33 -9.99
N PRO A 59 -37.64 -24.22 -10.14
CA PRO A 59 -37.48 -25.65 -9.92
C PRO A 59 -36.46 -26.34 -10.86
N VAL A 60 -36.16 -25.76 -12.02
CA VAL A 60 -35.18 -26.32 -12.98
C VAL A 60 -33.74 -25.91 -12.68
N VAL A 61 -33.53 -24.80 -11.96
CA VAL A 61 -32.20 -24.25 -11.67
C VAL A 61 -31.79 -24.58 -10.23
N GLY A 62 -32.72 -24.65 -9.28
CA GLY A 62 -32.40 -24.98 -7.89
C GLY A 62 -31.74 -26.36 -7.71
N GLU A 63 -32.20 -27.40 -8.41
CA GLU A 63 -31.72 -28.77 -8.19
C GLU A 63 -30.26 -29.01 -8.67
N MET A 64 -29.79 -28.27 -9.67
CA MET A 64 -28.41 -28.43 -10.17
C MET A 64 -27.37 -27.68 -9.34
N PHE A 65 -27.77 -26.62 -8.63
CA PHE A 65 -26.84 -25.78 -7.86
C PHE A 65 -26.74 -26.19 -6.39
N ILE A 66 -27.77 -26.83 -5.83
CA ILE A 66 -27.81 -27.21 -4.41
C ILE A 66 -26.90 -28.42 -4.09
N ASP A 67 -26.80 -29.42 -4.98
CA ASP A 67 -26.00 -30.64 -4.75
C ASP A 67 -24.46 -30.40 -4.83
N ASP A 68 -24.01 -29.42 -5.60
CA ASP A 68 -22.59 -29.04 -5.71
C ASP A 68 -22.15 -28.04 -4.60
N GLU A 69 -23.08 -27.28 -4.01
CA GLU A 69 -22.80 -26.30 -2.95
C GLU A 69 -22.43 -26.95 -1.60
N GLU A 70 -23.11 -28.01 -1.16
CA GLU A 70 -22.81 -28.62 0.15
C GLU A 70 -21.45 -29.33 0.20
N LYS A 71 -20.97 -29.87 -0.93
CA LYS A 71 -19.63 -30.51 -1.01
C LYS A 71 -18.50 -29.53 -1.30
N ASN A 72 -18.73 -28.44 -2.03
CA ASN A 72 -17.71 -27.40 -2.22
C ASN A 72 -17.61 -26.45 -1.03
N ALA A 73 -18.72 -26.07 -0.39
CA ALA A 73 -18.69 -25.14 0.75
C ALA A 73 -17.89 -25.69 1.94
N GLY A 74 -17.93 -27.00 2.21
CA GLY A 74 -17.12 -27.62 3.26
C GLY A 74 -15.61 -27.59 2.98
N ASN A 75 -15.21 -27.79 1.72
CA ASN A 75 -13.81 -27.73 1.30
C ASN A 75 -13.29 -26.29 1.27
N ASP A 76 -14.12 -25.34 0.83
CA ASP A 76 -13.78 -23.91 0.81
C ASP A 76 -13.65 -23.34 2.22
N ILE A 77 -14.51 -23.74 3.16
CA ILE A 77 -14.40 -23.34 4.58
C ILE A 77 -13.12 -23.88 5.20
N GLN A 78 -12.75 -25.13 4.92
CA GLN A 78 -11.50 -25.70 5.44
C GLN A 78 -10.26 -25.03 4.84
N ALA A 79 -10.29 -24.69 3.55
CA ALA A 79 -9.22 -23.95 2.90
C ALA A 79 -9.06 -22.54 3.47
N LEU A 80 -10.17 -21.83 3.71
CA LEU A 80 -10.18 -20.52 4.36
C LEU A 80 -9.66 -20.58 5.79
N GLN A 81 -10.01 -21.62 6.55
CA GLN A 81 -9.55 -21.80 7.92
C GLN A 81 -8.04 -22.07 8.00
N ASN A 82 -7.51 -22.91 7.10
CA ASN A 82 -6.06 -23.14 6.97
C ASN A 82 -5.32 -21.86 6.55
N GLN A 83 -5.91 -21.06 5.66
CA GLN A 83 -5.34 -19.78 5.26
C GLN A 83 -5.34 -18.77 6.41
N LEU A 84 -6.40 -18.76 7.23
CA LEU A 84 -6.48 -17.92 8.42
C LEU A 84 -5.38 -18.31 9.42
N GLU A 85 -5.25 -19.59 9.75
CA GLU A 85 -4.22 -20.09 10.66
C GLU A 85 -2.80 -19.80 10.15
N SER A 86 -2.57 -19.92 8.83
CA SER A 86 -1.29 -19.53 8.24
C SER A 86 -1.03 -18.03 8.33
N LYS A 87 -2.06 -17.20 8.19
CA LYS A 87 -1.91 -15.74 8.33
C LYS A 87 -1.67 -15.35 9.78
N ASP A 88 -2.36 -15.97 10.73
CA ASP A 88 -2.16 -15.75 12.15
C ASP A 88 -0.72 -16.08 12.55
N LYS A 89 -0.16 -17.22 12.09
CA LYS A 89 1.26 -17.54 12.32
C LYS A 89 2.24 -16.52 11.71
N ILE A 90 1.91 -15.94 10.56
CA ILE A 90 2.72 -14.89 9.93
C ILE A 90 2.63 -13.59 10.73
N ILE A 91 1.45 -13.27 11.26
CA ILE A 91 1.23 -12.11 12.13
C ILE A 91 2.03 -12.29 13.42
N ASP A 92 1.89 -13.43 14.10
CA ASP A 92 2.64 -13.74 15.33
C ASP A 92 4.16 -13.62 15.11
N ASN A 93 4.68 -14.16 14.01
CA ASN A 93 6.10 -14.08 13.70
C ASN A 93 6.55 -12.64 13.33
N LYS A 94 5.67 -11.84 12.75
CA LYS A 94 5.94 -10.42 12.47
C LYS A 94 5.91 -9.60 13.75
N ASP A 95 4.98 -9.86 14.65
CA ASP A 95 4.88 -9.20 15.95
C ASP A 95 6.11 -9.51 16.81
N GLU A 96 6.60 -10.76 16.80
CA GLU A 96 7.85 -11.14 17.47
C GLU A 96 9.08 -10.43 16.88
N GLN A 97 9.14 -10.26 15.55
CA GLN A 97 10.21 -9.48 14.90
C GLN A 97 10.12 -7.99 15.21
N ILE A 98 8.90 -7.43 15.23
CA ILE A 98 8.67 -6.03 15.60
C ILE A 98 9.15 -5.81 17.02
N GLN A 99 8.74 -6.67 17.96
CA GLN A 99 9.17 -6.58 19.35
C GLN A 99 10.70 -6.67 19.48
N GLY A 100 11.35 -7.60 18.77
CA GLY A 100 12.82 -7.71 18.80
C GLY A 100 13.53 -6.49 18.19
N LEU A 101 12.95 -5.87 17.18
CA LEU A 101 13.45 -4.62 16.61
C LEU A 101 13.23 -3.44 17.57
N GLU A 102 12.08 -3.35 18.23
CA GLU A 102 11.79 -2.33 19.25
C GLU A 102 12.73 -2.44 20.45
N ASP A 103 13.03 -3.65 20.91
CA ASP A 103 14.01 -3.91 21.97
C ASP A 103 15.42 -3.47 21.52
N THR A 104 15.79 -3.75 20.26
CA THR A 104 17.08 -3.34 19.70
C THR A 104 17.19 -1.82 19.57
N VAL A 105 16.10 -1.15 19.16
CA VAL A 105 16.04 0.31 19.09
C VAL A 105 16.20 0.91 20.48
N THR A 106 15.48 0.40 21.47
CA THR A 106 15.57 0.86 22.87
C THR A 106 16.98 0.69 23.43
N GLU A 107 17.62 -0.44 23.14
CA GLU A 107 19.01 -0.72 23.55
C GLU A 107 20.00 0.24 22.87
N LEU A 108 19.86 0.48 21.58
CA LEU A 108 20.71 1.43 20.85
C LEU A 108 20.48 2.88 21.33
N GLU A 109 19.24 3.27 21.61
CA GLU A 109 18.91 4.58 22.19
C GLU A 109 19.57 4.75 23.58
N SER A 110 19.51 3.72 24.42
CA SER A 110 20.20 3.73 25.71
C SER A 110 21.71 3.83 25.56
N GLN A 111 22.31 3.13 24.59
CA GLN A 111 23.75 3.24 24.30
C GLN A 111 24.12 4.63 23.82
N ILE A 112 23.34 5.22 22.91
CA ILE A 112 23.54 6.58 22.42
C ILE A 112 23.46 7.57 23.59
N SER A 113 22.48 7.45 24.48
CA SER A 113 22.37 8.28 25.68
C SER A 113 23.61 8.15 26.56
N SER A 114 24.05 6.93 26.83
CA SER A 114 25.23 6.70 27.67
C SER A 114 26.52 7.27 27.06
N LEU A 115 26.68 7.17 25.74
CA LEU A 115 27.82 7.72 25.02
C LEU A 115 27.76 9.25 24.97
N GLN A 116 26.57 9.84 24.89
CA GLN A 116 26.40 11.30 25.00
C GLN A 116 26.78 11.79 26.40
N ASP A 117 26.31 11.11 27.45
CA ASP A 117 26.66 11.44 28.83
C ASP A 117 28.19 11.34 29.06
N GLU A 118 28.84 10.28 28.53
CA GLU A 118 30.29 10.10 28.63
C GLU A 118 31.07 11.17 27.82
N LEU A 119 30.54 11.59 26.68
CA LEU A 119 31.13 12.65 25.85
C LEU A 119 30.97 14.03 26.51
N GLU A 120 29.85 14.30 27.16
CA GLU A 120 29.62 15.52 27.94
C GLU A 120 30.49 15.55 29.21
N GLU A 121 30.67 14.41 29.89
CA GLU A 121 31.59 14.28 31.03
C GLU A 121 33.06 14.48 30.59
N THR A 122 33.46 13.93 29.45
CA THR A 122 34.80 14.12 28.89
C THR A 122 35.03 15.55 28.41
N ALA A 123 34.05 16.16 27.74
CA ALA A 123 34.12 17.56 27.33
C ALA A 123 34.17 18.51 28.54
N SER A 124 33.49 18.18 29.63
CA SER A 124 33.54 18.92 30.90
C SER A 124 34.88 18.74 31.62
N ALA A 125 35.53 17.58 31.49
CA ALA A 125 36.87 17.35 32.01
C ALA A 125 37.96 18.09 31.19
N ASP A 126 37.80 18.21 29.87
CA ASP A 126 38.70 19.00 29.01
C ASP A 126 38.49 20.53 29.14
N ALA A 127 37.31 20.96 29.61
CA ALA A 127 36.99 22.37 29.87
C ALA A 127 37.67 22.93 31.15
N GLU A 128 38.15 22.08 32.07
CA GLU A 128 39.00 22.52 33.18
C GLU A 128 40.48 22.69 32.79
N GLU A 129 40.90 22.23 31.61
CA GLU A 129 42.29 22.39 31.10
C GLU A 129 42.43 23.50 30.03
N ASN A 130 41.33 24.02 29.46
CA ASN A 130 41.35 25.09 28.45
C ASN A 130 40.58 26.36 28.87
N ALA A 131 40.76 26.79 30.12
CA ALA A 131 40.34 28.12 30.56
C ALA A 131 41.41 29.18 30.25
N ASP A 132 41.65 29.49 28.97
CA ASP A 132 42.19 30.80 28.58
C ASP A 132 41.84 31.17 27.13
N GLY A 133 40.90 32.10 26.97
CA GLY A 133 40.44 32.68 25.69
C GLY A 133 39.26 31.90 25.10
N GLU A 134 38.08 32.47 24.84
CA GLU A 134 37.73 33.84 24.50
C GLU A 134 36.29 34.14 24.95
N GLN A 135 36.08 35.39 25.39
CA GLN A 135 34.79 35.92 25.82
C GLN A 135 33.83 36.16 24.65
N GLU A 136 32.57 35.80 24.90
CA GLU A 136 31.31 36.49 24.55
C GLU A 136 31.17 37.16 23.17
N VAL A 137 30.20 36.67 22.39
CA VAL A 137 29.15 37.56 21.87
C VAL A 137 27.79 36.89 22.02
N GLU A 138 26.90 37.57 22.74
CA GLU A 138 25.54 37.15 23.05
C GLU A 138 24.61 37.18 21.81
N HIS A 139 23.82 36.12 21.63
CA HIS A 139 22.44 36.21 21.14
C HIS A 139 21.61 35.09 21.82
N PRO A 140 20.66 35.42 22.72
CA PRO A 140 20.00 34.43 23.55
C PRO A 140 18.67 33.97 22.93
N GLN A 141 18.69 32.89 22.14
CA GLN A 141 17.51 32.04 21.80
C GLN A 141 17.92 30.99 20.74
N GLY A 142 18.46 29.83 21.12
CA GLY A 142 18.84 28.84 20.10
C GLY A 142 19.12 27.42 20.57
N GLN A 143 19.50 27.21 21.83
CA GLN A 143 19.98 25.90 22.28
C GLN A 143 18.91 24.81 22.42
N ALA A 144 17.62 25.15 22.48
CA ALA A 144 16.55 24.13 22.50
C ALA A 144 16.21 23.57 21.11
N ASN A 145 16.42 24.34 20.02
CA ASN A 145 15.98 23.95 18.68
C ASN A 145 16.99 23.05 17.94
N ALA A 146 18.28 23.14 18.23
CA ALA A 146 19.29 22.33 17.54
C ALA A 146 19.19 20.82 17.89
N SER A 147 18.83 20.51 19.13
CA SER A 147 18.68 19.12 19.60
C SER A 147 17.39 18.47 19.09
N GLU A 148 16.28 19.22 19.04
CA GLU A 148 15.02 18.75 18.45
C GLU A 148 15.12 18.57 16.92
N LYS A 149 15.79 19.48 16.22
CA LYS A 149 15.99 19.41 14.76
C LYS A 149 16.77 18.16 14.35
N SER A 150 17.87 17.87 15.06
CA SER A 150 18.67 16.67 14.85
C SER A 150 17.86 15.38 15.06
N SER A 151 16.98 15.34 16.07
CA SER A 151 16.12 14.17 16.33
C SER A 151 15.09 13.92 15.21
N MET A 152 14.55 15.01 14.62
CA MET A 152 13.61 14.94 13.51
C MET A 152 14.31 14.49 12.22
N THR A 153 15.53 15.00 11.97
CA THR A 153 16.39 14.58 10.85
C THR A 153 16.67 13.09 10.92
N LYS A 154 17.05 12.56 12.09
CA LYS A 154 17.30 11.12 12.30
C LYS A 154 16.05 10.26 12.09
N THR A 155 14.89 10.77 12.49
CA THR A 155 13.61 10.09 12.24
C THR A 155 13.30 9.97 10.74
N LEU A 156 13.61 11.03 9.97
CA LEU A 156 13.44 11.04 8.52
C LEU A 156 14.49 10.19 7.78
N GLU A 157 15.71 10.09 8.28
CA GLU A 157 16.73 9.14 7.77
C GLU A 157 16.32 7.67 8.02
N GLY A 158 15.70 7.39 9.18
CA GLY A 158 15.28 6.03 9.56
C GLY A 158 14.04 5.50 8.82
N MET A 159 13.31 6.35 8.09
CA MET A 159 12.14 5.93 7.32
C MET A 159 12.48 5.67 5.85
N LYS A 160 11.55 5.09 5.11
CA LYS A 160 11.76 4.83 3.68
C LYS A 160 11.90 6.16 2.92
N SER A 161 12.89 6.23 2.03
CA SER A 161 13.26 7.47 1.31
C SER A 161 12.11 8.09 0.51
N LYS A 162 11.15 7.28 0.03
CA LYS A 162 9.97 7.77 -0.69
C LYS A 162 8.99 8.49 0.24
N GLU A 163 8.80 7.96 1.43
CA GLU A 163 7.94 8.54 2.47
C GLU A 163 8.57 9.81 3.05
N ALA A 164 9.90 9.82 3.28
CA ALA A 164 10.63 11.04 3.67
C ALA A 164 10.56 12.13 2.59
N ALA A 165 10.75 11.78 1.31
CA ALA A 165 10.60 12.71 0.19
C ALA A 165 9.22 13.36 0.16
N ALA A 166 8.15 12.57 0.29
CA ALA A 166 6.78 13.09 0.30
C ALA A 166 6.51 14.04 1.49
N ILE A 167 7.11 13.81 2.66
CA ILE A 167 7.00 14.72 3.80
C ILE A 167 7.72 16.03 3.50
N LEU A 168 8.98 15.96 3.06
CA LEU A 168 9.82 17.13 2.80
C LEU A 168 9.25 18.03 1.69
N GLU A 169 8.67 17.45 0.63
CA GLU A 169 7.98 18.20 -0.45
C GLU A 169 6.76 19.02 0.01
N ASN A 170 6.18 18.65 1.16
CA ASN A 170 5.02 19.33 1.72
C ASN A 170 5.42 20.25 2.89
N LEU A 171 6.71 20.39 3.19
CA LEU A 171 7.22 21.34 4.17
C LEU A 171 7.55 22.69 3.52
N GLU A 172 7.81 23.68 4.37
CA GLU A 172 8.39 24.95 3.95
C GLU A 172 9.82 24.72 3.42
N ASP A 173 10.15 25.34 2.28
CA ASP A 173 11.39 25.06 1.55
C ASP A 173 12.66 25.25 2.42
N ASP A 174 12.70 26.32 3.22
CA ASP A 174 13.83 26.60 4.12
C ASP A 174 14.01 25.50 5.17
N LEU A 175 12.90 25.01 5.76
CA LEU A 175 12.94 23.94 6.76
C LEU A 175 13.33 22.60 6.14
N ALA A 176 12.85 22.32 4.92
CA ALA A 176 13.23 21.11 4.19
C ALA A 176 14.73 21.11 3.86
N VAL A 177 15.27 22.25 3.44
CA VAL A 177 16.71 22.41 3.14
C VAL A 177 17.56 22.27 4.39
N ASP A 178 17.16 22.87 5.51
CA ASP A 178 17.86 22.72 6.79
C ASP A 178 17.96 21.25 7.23
N ILE A 179 16.85 20.50 7.10
CA ILE A 179 16.84 19.07 7.42
C ILE A 179 17.73 18.29 6.46
N LEU A 180 17.63 18.58 5.15
CA LEU A 180 18.46 17.92 4.13
C LEU A 180 19.95 18.21 4.33
N GLU A 181 20.34 19.39 4.80
CA GLU A 181 21.73 19.75 5.10
C GLU A 181 22.30 18.88 6.21
N GLU A 182 21.53 18.67 7.28
CA GLU A 182 21.93 17.84 8.43
C GLU A 182 21.98 16.33 8.10
N MET A 183 21.33 15.90 7.02
CA MET A 183 21.35 14.49 6.60
C MET A 183 22.70 14.03 6.08
N SER A 184 22.94 12.72 6.19
CA SER A 184 24.07 12.08 5.50
C SER A 184 23.96 12.27 3.98
N THR A 185 25.10 12.39 3.29
CA THR A 185 25.11 12.55 1.81
C THR A 185 24.40 11.41 1.08
N GLY A 186 24.43 10.19 1.66
CA GLY A 186 23.74 9.03 1.11
C GLY A 186 22.22 9.16 1.22
N ASP A 187 21.72 9.39 2.43
CA ASP A 187 20.28 9.49 2.69
C ASP A 187 19.67 10.70 1.99
N ARG A 188 20.37 11.85 2.00
CA ARG A 188 20.00 13.04 1.22
C ARG A 188 19.88 12.71 -0.28
N GLY A 189 20.85 11.98 -0.83
CA GLY A 189 20.83 11.58 -2.24
C GLY A 189 19.66 10.64 -2.58
N ASP A 190 19.42 9.64 -1.73
CA ASP A 190 18.33 8.68 -1.89
C ASP A 190 16.95 9.36 -1.79
N ILE A 191 16.80 10.33 -0.90
CA ILE A 191 15.57 11.11 -0.73
C ILE A 191 15.35 12.06 -1.91
N LEU A 192 16.36 12.85 -2.31
CA LEU A 192 16.27 13.74 -3.48
C LEU A 192 15.94 12.95 -4.76
N GLN A 193 16.42 11.71 -4.89
CA GLN A 193 16.07 10.84 -6.01
C GLN A 193 14.59 10.42 -6.02
N LYS A 194 13.94 10.35 -4.85
CA LYS A 194 12.52 9.96 -4.73
C LYS A 194 11.57 11.15 -4.79
N MET A 195 12.09 12.37 -4.81
CA MET A 195 11.29 13.58 -4.91
C MET A 195 10.79 13.84 -6.34
N GLU A 196 9.76 14.66 -6.45
CA GLU A 196 9.33 15.30 -7.69
C GLU A 196 10.42 16.21 -8.24
N LEU A 197 10.51 16.29 -9.56
CA LEU A 197 11.60 16.98 -10.27
C LEU A 197 11.73 18.45 -9.86
N GLU A 198 10.60 19.12 -9.65
CA GLU A 198 10.56 20.53 -9.26
C GLU A 198 11.16 20.74 -7.86
N ALA A 199 10.70 19.99 -6.86
CA ALA A 199 11.19 20.06 -5.49
C ALA A 199 12.69 19.69 -5.41
N ALA A 200 13.09 18.59 -6.05
CA ALA A 200 14.50 18.16 -6.06
C ALA A 200 15.42 19.23 -6.65
N THR A 201 14.99 19.91 -7.73
CA THR A 201 15.77 20.98 -8.35
C THR A 201 15.85 22.22 -7.46
N THR A 202 14.74 22.60 -6.83
CA THR A 202 14.67 23.73 -5.90
C THR A 202 15.59 23.50 -4.70
N TYR A 203 15.47 22.37 -4.01
CA TYR A 203 16.28 22.07 -2.83
C TYR A 203 17.76 21.89 -3.17
N THR A 204 18.09 21.26 -4.29
CA THR A 204 19.49 21.16 -4.74
C THR A 204 20.10 22.54 -4.99
N LYS A 205 19.34 23.46 -5.58
CA LYS A 205 19.80 24.83 -5.80
C LYS A 205 20.02 25.58 -4.48
N MET A 206 19.08 25.48 -3.54
CA MET A 206 19.19 26.13 -2.24
C MET A 206 20.37 25.60 -1.42
N LEU A 207 20.60 24.28 -1.44
CA LEU A 207 21.76 23.66 -0.78
C LEU A 207 23.10 24.17 -1.35
N ILE A 208 23.19 24.34 -2.67
CA ILE A 208 24.39 24.92 -3.31
C ILE A 208 24.56 26.38 -2.93
N GLU A 209 23.48 27.17 -2.88
CA GLU A 209 23.56 28.58 -2.49
C GLU A 209 24.00 28.76 -1.03
N LEU A 210 23.63 27.83 -0.15
CA LEU A 210 24.05 27.80 1.26
C LEU A 210 25.56 27.50 1.40
N ASP A 211 26.07 26.52 0.64
CA ASP A 211 27.51 26.15 0.63
C ASP A 211 28.41 27.27 0.07
N VAL A 212 27.88 28.06 -0.87
CA VAL A 212 28.61 29.18 -1.50
C VAL A 212 28.58 30.47 -0.64
N ALA A 213 27.74 30.53 0.39
CA ALA A 213 27.60 31.69 1.27
C ALA A 213 28.59 31.73 2.46
N VAL A 214 29.44 30.71 2.63
CA VAL A 214 30.48 30.66 3.67
C VAL A 214 31.82 31.14 3.10
N PRO A 215 32.33 32.34 3.49
CA PRO A 215 33.63 32.85 3.05
C PRO A 215 34.83 32.14 3.69
#